data_AF-A0A975S1J9-F1
#
_entry.id   AF-A0A975S1J9-F1
#
_cell.length_a   1.000
_cell.length_b   1.000
_cell.length_c   1.000
_cell.angle_alpha   90.00
_cell.angle_beta   90.00
_cell.angle_gamma   90.00
#
_symmetry.space_group_name_H-M   'P 1'
#
loop_
_entity.id
_entity.type
_entity.pdbx_description
1 polymer ?
#
loop_
_entity_poly.entity_id
_entity_poly.type
_entity_poly.pdbx_seq_one_letter_code
_entity_poly.pdbx_strand_id
1 'polypeptide(L)'
;MTMTLRIAGVSTLALLLAGAPVFAQATLTGTEALNDRLDDINEAVTDDLERAEDNARFGNPEFQQGLSGSASLGYSGKTGNNESQEFSAGARMRYAQGNWVQTVGIALDFADVEGVKSKEDVFGVYDANYYFNDSFYGFVLGRVESNGLAATASDTQTDAFLGFGPGYRVVNTPDMTWRVQAGIGVRYEKDGADNSETDTGYIASSRFFYKFNENIFATNDTDILKSDSSLAINNDLGVNFKMTDAFSTRVSYLTEYNDSRAIRTDNKLGVSLVMGF
;
A
#
# COMPACT_ATOMS: atom_id res chain seq x y z
N MET A 1 -36.91 10.50 -41.92
CA MET A 1 -36.48 9.43 -41.00
C MET A 1 -36.06 10.11 -39.72
N THR A 2 -36.84 9.90 -38.67
CA THR A 2 -36.82 10.57 -37.38
C THR A 2 -35.82 9.86 -36.46
N MET A 3 -34.94 10.60 -35.79
CA MET A 3 -34.49 10.21 -34.46
C MET A 3 -34.02 11.43 -33.67
N THR A 4 -34.94 11.94 -32.87
CA THR A 4 -34.73 12.80 -31.72
C THR A 4 -34.19 11.94 -30.57
N LEU A 5 -33.04 12.30 -29.99
CA LEU A 5 -32.68 11.87 -28.64
C LEU A 5 -32.43 13.10 -27.79
N ARG A 6 -33.38 13.38 -26.90
CA ARG A 6 -33.22 14.24 -25.73
C ARG A 6 -32.94 13.33 -24.54
N ILE A 7 -31.83 13.52 -23.85
CA ILE A 7 -31.69 13.13 -22.44
C ILE A 7 -31.18 14.37 -21.68
N ALA A 8 -31.98 14.78 -20.71
CA ALA A 8 -31.72 15.78 -19.67
C ALA A 8 -30.46 15.37 -18.86
N GLY A 9 -29.61 16.25 -18.34
CA GLY A 9 -29.92 17.31 -17.39
C GLY A 9 -29.56 16.87 -15.97
N VAL A 10 -28.59 17.58 -15.37
CA VAL A 10 -28.17 17.59 -13.94
C VAL A 10 -27.37 16.34 -13.52
N SER A 11 -26.05 16.43 -13.27
CA SER A 11 -25.51 16.99 -12.03
C SER A 11 -24.04 17.42 -12.19
N THR A 12 -23.80 18.71 -11.99
CA THR A 12 -22.51 19.35 -11.84
C THR A 12 -21.86 18.95 -10.51
N LEU A 13 -21.07 17.88 -10.47
CA LEU A 13 -19.97 17.68 -9.49
C LEU A 13 -19.12 16.43 -9.84
N ALA A 14 -18.39 16.45 -10.96
CA ALA A 14 -17.52 15.33 -11.35
C ALA A 14 -16.25 15.77 -12.12
N LEU A 15 -15.79 17.01 -11.95
CA LEU A 15 -14.76 17.60 -12.82
C LEU A 15 -13.60 18.29 -12.07
N LEU A 16 -13.15 17.77 -10.93
CA LEU A 16 -11.97 18.33 -10.23
C LEU A 16 -10.88 17.30 -9.83
N LEU A 17 -10.80 16.14 -10.49
CA LEU A 17 -9.63 15.23 -10.34
C LEU A 17 -8.72 15.22 -11.58
N ALA A 18 -8.87 16.19 -12.48
CA ALA A 18 -7.97 16.37 -13.60
C ALA A 18 -6.68 17.09 -13.15
N GLY A 19 -5.60 16.33 -12.97
CA GLY A 19 -4.25 16.86 -13.19
C GLY A 19 -3.37 17.11 -11.96
N ALA A 20 -3.26 16.17 -11.03
CA ALA A 20 -2.05 16.10 -10.22
C ALA A 20 -1.00 15.26 -10.99
N PRO A 21 0.23 15.75 -11.21
CA PRO A 21 1.31 14.92 -11.71
C PRO A 21 1.58 13.80 -10.69
N VAL A 22 1.43 12.55 -11.12
CA VAL A 22 1.73 11.37 -10.31
C VAL A 22 3.24 11.22 -10.22
N PHE A 23 3.86 11.95 -9.29
CA PHE A 23 5.22 11.66 -8.85
C PHE A 23 5.13 10.57 -7.77
N ALA A 24 5.06 9.31 -8.20
CA ALA A 24 5.14 8.16 -7.31
C ALA A 24 6.51 7.50 -7.45
N GLN A 25 7.56 8.20 -7.02
CA GLN A 25 8.73 7.48 -6.50
C GLN A 25 8.31 7.13 -5.08
N ALA A 26 7.89 5.90 -4.80
CA ALA A 26 7.40 5.52 -3.48
C ALA A 26 8.29 4.42 -2.90
N THR A 27 9.11 4.78 -1.92
CA THR A 27 10.09 3.88 -1.28
C THR A 27 9.36 3.18 -0.15
N LEU A 28 8.62 2.12 -0.47
CA LEU A 28 7.60 1.59 0.44
C LEU A 28 8.04 0.28 1.12
N THR A 29 8.07 0.30 2.45
CA THR A 29 8.73 -0.61 3.41
C THR A 29 8.01 -1.92 3.75
N GLY A 30 7.33 -2.57 2.78
CA GLY A 30 6.81 -3.93 2.97
C GLY A 30 5.41 -4.14 2.43
N THR A 31 4.55 -4.84 3.17
CA THR A 31 3.16 -5.14 2.72
C THR A 31 2.27 -3.89 2.62
N GLU A 32 2.74 -2.75 3.14
CA GLU A 32 2.13 -1.43 2.97
C GLU A 32 2.36 -0.84 1.59
N ALA A 33 3.55 -1.05 1.01
CA ALA A 33 3.82 -0.79 -0.40
C ALA A 33 2.79 -1.39 -1.33
N LEU A 34 2.43 -2.64 -1.02
CA LEU A 34 1.42 -3.35 -1.74
C LEU A 34 0.03 -2.76 -1.51
N ASN A 35 -0.29 -2.29 -0.29
CA ASN A 35 -1.59 -1.61 -0.06
C ASN A 35 -1.65 -0.32 -0.86
N ASP A 36 -0.64 0.54 -0.75
CA ASP A 36 -0.68 1.85 -1.39
C ASP A 36 -0.72 1.70 -2.92
N ARG A 37 0.01 0.72 -3.47
CA ARG A 37 -0.12 0.35 -4.89
C ARG A 37 -1.49 -0.23 -5.20
N LEU A 38 -2.03 -1.14 -4.39
CA LEU A 38 -3.40 -1.66 -4.56
C LEU A 38 -4.47 -0.56 -4.42
N ASP A 39 -4.19 0.50 -3.67
CA ASP A 39 -5.05 1.68 -3.44
C ASP A 39 -4.99 2.63 -4.64
N ASP A 40 -3.81 2.79 -5.25
CA ASP A 40 -3.64 3.52 -6.51
C ASP A 40 -4.18 2.71 -7.71
N ILE A 41 -4.08 1.37 -7.69
CA ILE A 41 -4.70 0.43 -8.67
C ILE A 41 -6.22 0.46 -8.55
N ASN A 42 -6.75 0.68 -7.34
CA ASN A 42 -8.18 0.75 -7.07
C ASN A 42 -8.61 2.16 -6.67
N GLU A 43 -9.00 3.00 -7.64
CA GLU A 43 -9.93 4.11 -7.37
C GLU A 43 -11.37 3.58 -7.06
N ALA A 44 -11.46 2.39 -6.46
CA ALA A 44 -12.64 1.71 -5.99
C ALA A 44 -12.36 1.21 -4.56
N VAL A 45 -12.37 2.21 -3.69
CA VAL A 45 -12.67 2.27 -2.26
C VAL A 45 -13.27 1.03 -1.54
N THR A 46 -13.90 0.05 -2.22
CA THR A 46 -14.43 -1.20 -1.61
C THR A 46 -13.41 -1.96 -0.77
N ASP A 47 -12.16 -2.00 -1.21
CA ASP A 47 -11.09 -2.72 -0.51
C ASP A 47 -10.56 -1.97 0.74
N ASP A 48 -10.74 -0.64 0.82
CA ASP A 48 -10.31 0.16 1.98
C ASP A 48 -11.10 -0.23 3.22
N LEU A 49 -12.41 -0.49 3.09
CA LEU A 49 -13.22 -0.94 4.20
C LEU A 49 -12.90 -2.39 4.57
N GLU A 50 -12.73 -3.29 3.61
CA GLU A 50 -12.33 -4.66 3.94
C GLU A 50 -10.96 -4.71 4.64
N ARG A 51 -10.02 -3.81 4.30
CA ARG A 51 -8.71 -3.68 4.94
C ARG A 51 -8.73 -2.92 6.27
N ALA A 52 -9.65 -1.97 6.43
CA ALA A 52 -9.78 -1.16 7.63
C ALA A 52 -10.67 -1.83 8.69
N GLU A 53 -11.73 -2.53 8.28
CA GLU A 53 -12.52 -3.46 9.10
C GLU A 53 -11.80 -4.82 9.29
N ASP A 54 -10.63 -5.04 8.67
CA ASP A 54 -9.81 -6.23 8.90
C ASP A 54 -9.26 -6.25 10.33
N ASN A 55 -10.14 -6.59 11.28
CA ASN A 55 -9.77 -7.02 12.61
C ASN A 55 -8.75 -8.18 12.57
N ALA A 56 -8.58 -8.90 11.45
CA ALA A 56 -7.59 -9.96 11.31
C ALA A 56 -6.16 -9.45 11.03
N ARG A 57 -5.99 -8.17 10.70
CA ARG A 57 -4.67 -7.52 10.63
C ARG A 57 -4.11 -7.20 12.01
N PHE A 58 -4.99 -6.95 12.99
CA PHE A 58 -4.65 -6.39 14.31
C PHE A 58 -5.24 -7.18 15.50
N GLY A 59 -5.89 -8.31 15.25
CA GLY A 59 -6.33 -9.28 16.27
C GLY A 59 -5.42 -10.51 16.33
N ASN A 60 -5.64 -11.37 17.32
CA ASN A 60 -4.91 -12.64 17.45
C ASN A 60 -5.06 -13.47 16.14
N PRO A 61 -4.02 -14.15 15.61
CA PRO A 61 -4.16 -15.14 14.51
C PRO A 61 -5.27 -16.17 14.71
N GLU A 62 -5.78 -16.33 15.94
CA GLU A 62 -6.95 -17.16 16.26
C GLU A 62 -8.26 -16.72 15.56
N PHE A 63 -8.37 -15.51 15.03
CA PHE A 63 -9.65 -15.01 14.54
C PHE A 63 -10.07 -15.49 13.14
N GLN A 64 -9.15 -15.96 12.28
CA GLN A 64 -9.50 -16.63 11.02
C GLN A 64 -8.36 -17.57 10.57
N GLN A 65 -8.45 -18.85 10.91
CA GLN A 65 -7.61 -19.87 10.26
C GLN A 65 -8.08 -20.10 8.83
N GLY A 66 -7.15 -20.28 7.89
CA GLY A 66 -7.45 -20.60 6.51
C GLY A 66 -6.76 -19.69 5.51
N LEU A 67 -7.27 -19.74 4.28
CA LEU A 67 -6.81 -18.95 3.15
C LEU A 67 -7.77 -17.77 2.95
N SER A 68 -7.25 -16.56 2.93
CA SER A 68 -7.97 -15.35 2.53
C SER A 68 -7.16 -14.57 1.49
N GLY A 69 -7.79 -13.65 0.77
CA GLY A 69 -7.10 -12.87 -0.25
C GLY A 69 -8.02 -11.88 -0.94
N SER A 70 -7.40 -10.98 -1.68
CA SER A 70 -8.07 -9.98 -2.53
C SER A 70 -7.31 -9.85 -3.84
N ALA A 71 -8.00 -9.44 -4.89
CA ALA A 71 -7.39 -9.17 -6.18
C ALA A 71 -8.11 -8.01 -6.85
N SER A 72 -7.36 -7.17 -7.55
CA SER A 72 -7.85 -6.01 -8.26
C SER A 72 -7.28 -5.91 -9.67
N LEU A 73 -8.05 -5.26 -10.52
CA LEU A 73 -7.71 -5.02 -11.91
C LEU A 73 -8.35 -3.70 -12.34
N GLY A 74 -7.53 -2.74 -12.75
CA GLY A 74 -7.95 -1.43 -13.24
C GLY A 74 -7.40 -1.15 -14.62
N TYR A 75 -8.24 -0.60 -15.50
CA TYR A 75 -7.84 -0.09 -16.80
C TYR A 75 -8.55 1.22 -17.09
N SER A 76 -7.79 2.24 -17.50
CA SER A 76 -8.29 3.57 -17.84
C SER A 76 -7.67 4.02 -19.16
N GLY A 77 -8.50 4.55 -20.05
CA GLY A 77 -8.06 5.03 -21.36
C GLY A 77 -8.71 6.37 -21.68
N LYS A 78 -7.90 7.36 -22.05
CA LYS A 78 -8.34 8.69 -22.50
C LYS A 78 -7.91 8.88 -23.94
N THR A 79 -8.81 9.43 -24.75
CA THR A 79 -8.57 9.77 -26.15
C THR A 79 -9.11 11.16 -26.44
N GLY A 80 -8.62 11.81 -27.50
CA GLY A 80 -9.01 13.15 -27.90
C GLY A 80 -7.81 14.09 -27.93
N ASN A 81 -7.86 15.19 -27.18
CA ASN A 81 -6.77 16.16 -27.15
C ASN A 81 -5.51 15.65 -26.44
N ASN A 82 -5.67 14.69 -25.52
CA ASN A 82 -4.60 13.97 -24.86
C ASN A 82 -4.95 12.49 -24.88
N GLU A 83 -3.97 11.65 -25.25
CA GLU A 83 -4.09 10.20 -25.24
C GLU A 83 -3.35 9.66 -24.03
N SER A 84 -4.03 8.86 -23.21
CA SER A 84 -3.36 8.13 -22.12
C SER A 84 -4.01 6.77 -21.93
N GLN A 85 -3.20 5.79 -21.53
CA GLN A 85 -3.65 4.45 -21.19
C GLN A 85 -2.98 4.06 -19.87
N GLU A 86 -3.75 3.54 -18.94
CA GLU A 86 -3.28 3.13 -17.62
C GLU A 86 -3.85 1.73 -17.38
N PHE A 87 -2.97 0.79 -17.03
CA PHE A 87 -3.31 -0.58 -16.68
C PHE A 87 -2.67 -0.90 -15.34
N SER A 88 -3.43 -1.55 -14.47
CA SER A 88 -3.08 -1.71 -13.08
C SER A 88 -3.68 -3.04 -12.61
N ALA A 89 -2.90 -3.87 -11.92
CA ALA A 89 -3.34 -5.19 -11.47
C ALA A 89 -2.64 -5.55 -10.17
N GLY A 90 -3.36 -6.14 -9.23
CA GLY A 90 -2.74 -6.61 -8.02
C GLY A 90 -3.50 -7.74 -7.36
N ALA A 91 -2.77 -8.51 -6.55
CA ALA A 91 -3.32 -9.63 -5.82
C ALA A 91 -2.60 -9.79 -4.49
N ARG A 92 -3.36 -10.17 -3.47
CA ARG A 92 -2.86 -10.54 -2.16
C ARG A 92 -3.50 -11.84 -1.72
N MET A 93 -2.69 -12.69 -1.14
CA MET A 93 -3.12 -13.93 -0.53
C MET A 93 -2.50 -14.06 0.85
N ARG A 94 -3.31 -14.42 1.83
CA ARG A 94 -2.92 -14.66 3.22
C ARG A 94 -3.31 -16.07 3.61
N TYR A 95 -2.39 -16.78 4.20
CA TYR A 95 -2.62 -18.12 4.74
C TYR A 95 -2.26 -18.14 6.23
N ALA A 96 -3.24 -18.42 7.08
CA ALA A 96 -3.07 -18.51 8.52
C ALA A 96 -3.40 -19.93 9.02
N GLN A 97 -2.44 -20.59 9.66
CA GLN A 97 -2.64 -21.91 10.26
C GLN A 97 -1.95 -21.98 11.63
N GLY A 98 -2.76 -22.05 12.69
CA GLY A 98 -2.27 -22.03 14.06
C GLY A 98 -1.38 -20.81 14.32
N ASN A 99 -0.12 -21.06 14.67
CA ASN A 99 0.88 -20.05 14.98
C ASN A 99 1.61 -19.47 13.74
N TRP A 100 1.32 -19.98 12.55
CA TRP A 100 1.95 -19.53 11.30
C TRP A 100 0.99 -18.65 10.50
N VAL A 101 1.48 -17.50 10.06
CA VAL A 101 0.76 -16.60 9.17
C VAL A 101 1.68 -16.18 8.03
N GLN A 102 1.29 -16.46 6.80
CA GLN A 102 2.02 -16.09 5.59
C GLN A 102 1.16 -15.16 4.74
N THR A 103 1.78 -14.17 4.12
CA THR A 103 1.13 -13.24 3.21
C THR A 103 2.02 -13.09 1.99
N VAL A 104 1.44 -13.32 0.81
CA VAL A 104 2.07 -13.09 -0.49
C VAL A 104 1.26 -12.00 -1.16
N GLY A 105 1.93 -11.10 -1.87
CA GLY A 105 1.21 -10.26 -2.82
C GLY A 105 2.07 -9.67 -3.90
N ILE A 106 1.41 -9.28 -4.97
CA ILE A 106 1.99 -8.85 -6.23
C ILE A 106 1.16 -7.66 -6.72
N ALA A 107 1.82 -6.65 -7.25
CA ALA A 107 1.20 -5.51 -7.92
C ALA A 107 1.97 -5.17 -9.21
N LEU A 108 1.23 -4.71 -10.21
CA LEU A 108 1.69 -4.38 -11.54
C LEU A 108 1.03 -3.06 -11.96
N ASP A 109 1.83 -2.09 -12.38
CA ASP A 109 1.35 -0.78 -12.81
C ASP A 109 2.03 -0.37 -14.12
N PHE A 110 1.23 -0.10 -15.14
CA PHE A 110 1.69 0.32 -16.45
C PHE A 110 0.91 1.56 -16.88
N ALA A 111 1.59 2.59 -17.35
CA ALA A 111 0.93 3.77 -17.88
C ALA A 111 1.67 4.34 -19.09
N ASP A 112 0.91 4.70 -20.10
CA ASP A 112 1.38 5.31 -21.35
C ASP A 112 0.68 6.66 -21.55
N VAL A 113 1.43 7.68 -21.95
CA VAL A 113 0.90 8.99 -22.33
C VAL A 113 1.41 9.30 -23.73
N GLU A 114 0.48 9.54 -24.66
CA GLU A 114 0.77 9.86 -26.06
C GLU A 114 1.73 8.85 -26.74
N GLY A 115 1.59 7.57 -26.39
CA GLY A 115 2.41 6.47 -26.92
C GLY A 115 3.80 6.35 -26.31
N VAL A 116 4.12 7.14 -25.27
CA VAL A 116 5.36 7.05 -24.50
C VAL A 116 5.08 6.45 -23.13
N LYS A 117 5.84 5.42 -22.76
CA LYS A 117 5.75 4.82 -21.43
C LYS A 117 6.07 5.83 -20.35
N SER A 118 5.13 6.04 -19.45
CA SER A 118 5.22 6.96 -18.31
C SER A 118 5.31 6.23 -16.97
N LYS A 119 4.82 4.98 -16.88
CA LYS A 119 4.99 4.10 -15.72
C LYS A 119 5.16 2.64 -16.15
N GLU A 120 6.07 1.93 -15.49
CA GLU A 120 6.25 0.48 -15.64
C GLU A 120 6.80 -0.06 -14.32
N ASP A 121 5.92 -0.32 -13.35
CA ASP A 121 6.31 -0.81 -12.04
C ASP A 121 5.80 -2.22 -11.79
N VAL A 122 6.66 -3.03 -11.20
CA VAL A 122 6.36 -4.38 -10.74
C VAL A 122 6.76 -4.46 -9.27
N PHE A 123 5.83 -4.88 -8.42
CA PHE A 123 6.07 -5.03 -7.00
C PHE A 123 5.66 -6.43 -6.52
N GLY A 124 6.48 -7.02 -5.66
CA GLY A 124 6.23 -8.30 -5.02
C GLY A 124 6.64 -8.28 -3.56
N VAL A 125 5.84 -8.91 -2.70
CA VAL A 125 6.12 -9.04 -1.28
C VAL A 125 5.74 -10.41 -0.77
N TYR A 126 6.54 -10.91 0.15
CA TYR A 126 6.32 -12.09 0.95
C TYR A 126 6.60 -11.76 2.42
N ASP A 127 5.63 -12.02 3.27
CA ASP A 127 5.70 -11.80 4.71
C ASP A 127 5.31 -13.11 5.42
N ALA A 128 6.15 -13.59 6.31
CA ALA A 128 5.87 -14.77 7.13
C ALA A 128 6.08 -14.44 8.61
N ASN A 129 5.05 -14.64 9.41
CA ASN A 129 5.03 -14.45 10.84
C ASN A 129 4.85 -15.78 11.56
N TYR A 130 5.67 -16.03 12.56
CA TYR A 130 5.55 -17.16 13.47
C TYR A 130 5.33 -16.66 14.90
N TYR A 131 4.15 -16.93 15.44
CA TYR A 131 3.73 -16.50 16.78
C TYR A 131 4.20 -17.51 17.82
N PHE A 132 5.15 -17.12 18.66
CA PHE A 132 5.60 -17.98 19.78
C PHE A 132 4.60 -17.97 20.93
N ASN A 133 3.94 -16.83 21.13
CA ASN A 133 2.84 -16.64 22.08
C ASN A 133 1.96 -15.47 21.60
N ASP A 134 0.97 -15.08 22.40
CA ASP A 134 0.01 -14.02 22.04
C ASP A 134 0.65 -12.65 21.82
N SER A 135 1.83 -12.40 22.43
CA SER A 135 2.52 -11.12 22.41
C SER A 135 3.77 -11.11 21.54
N PHE A 136 4.52 -12.21 21.47
CA PHE A 136 5.82 -12.28 20.80
C PHE A 136 5.78 -13.16 19.56
N TYR A 137 6.26 -12.62 18.45
CA TYR A 137 6.35 -13.32 17.18
C TYR A 137 7.68 -13.04 16.49
N GLY A 138 8.11 -13.94 15.61
CA GLY A 138 9.19 -13.69 14.66
C GLY A 138 8.59 -13.41 13.29
N PHE A 139 9.18 -12.48 12.54
CA PHE A 139 8.80 -12.21 11.16
C PHE A 139 9.96 -12.40 10.20
N VAL A 140 9.63 -12.74 8.96
CA VAL A 140 10.51 -12.71 7.81
C VAL A 140 9.78 -11.94 6.71
N LEU A 141 10.44 -10.95 6.13
CA LEU A 141 9.90 -10.08 5.09
C LEU A 141 10.85 -10.11 3.90
N GLY A 142 10.34 -10.51 2.75
CA GLY A 142 10.99 -10.34 1.45
C GLY A 142 10.14 -9.40 0.60
N ARG A 143 10.75 -8.37 0.01
CA ARG A 143 10.11 -7.53 -1.00
C ARG A 143 11.04 -7.33 -2.18
N VAL A 144 10.45 -7.08 -3.34
CA VAL A 144 11.14 -6.67 -4.54
C VAL A 144 10.25 -5.70 -5.30
N GLU A 145 10.85 -4.61 -5.73
CA GLU A 145 10.26 -3.60 -6.57
C GLU A 145 11.15 -3.40 -7.78
N SER A 146 10.55 -3.26 -8.95
CA SER A 146 11.25 -3.00 -10.19
C SER A 146 10.53 -1.91 -10.96
N ASN A 147 11.28 -0.89 -11.39
CA ASN A 147 10.83 0.16 -12.28
C ASN A 147 11.50 -0.01 -13.66
N GLY A 148 10.70 -0.36 -14.67
CA GLY A 148 11.13 -0.59 -16.04
C GLY A 148 11.48 0.67 -16.83
N LEU A 149 11.18 1.86 -16.30
CA LEU A 149 11.52 3.15 -16.91
C LEU A 149 12.78 3.80 -16.34
N ALA A 150 13.37 3.20 -15.30
CA ALA A 150 14.62 3.67 -14.75
C ALA A 150 15.74 3.57 -15.80
N ALA A 151 16.25 4.72 -16.24
CA ALA A 151 17.24 4.82 -17.31
C ALA A 151 18.50 5.60 -16.91
N THR A 152 18.48 6.28 -15.75
CA THR A 152 19.60 7.07 -15.24
C THR A 152 20.11 6.55 -13.90
N ALA A 153 21.33 6.94 -13.52
CA ALA A 153 21.91 6.60 -12.22
C ALA A 153 21.17 7.24 -11.03
N SER A 154 20.24 8.17 -11.30
CA SER A 154 19.38 8.78 -10.28
C SER A 154 18.05 8.06 -10.12
N ASP A 155 17.73 7.12 -11.02
CA ASP A 155 16.50 6.34 -10.98
C ASP A 155 16.79 4.96 -10.39
N THR A 156 16.04 4.56 -9.36
CA THR A 156 16.11 3.20 -8.83
C THR A 156 15.37 2.25 -9.76
N GLN A 157 16.11 1.36 -10.43
CA GLN A 157 15.56 0.32 -11.31
C GLN A 157 15.05 -0.87 -10.52
N THR A 158 15.74 -1.30 -9.47
CA THR A 158 15.33 -2.43 -8.64
C THR A 158 15.66 -2.16 -7.18
N ASP A 159 14.67 -2.32 -6.29
CA ASP A 159 14.84 -2.29 -4.84
C ASP A 159 14.30 -3.59 -4.26
N ALA A 160 15.18 -4.43 -3.73
CA ALA A 160 14.82 -5.64 -3.03
C ALA A 160 15.28 -5.56 -1.58
N PHE A 161 14.47 -6.07 -0.67
CA PHE A 161 14.83 -6.16 0.75
C PHE A 161 14.41 -7.52 1.30
N LEU A 162 15.33 -8.16 2.00
CA LEU A 162 15.08 -9.38 2.76
C LEU A 162 15.50 -9.16 4.20
N GLY A 163 14.52 -9.10 5.10
CA GLY A 163 14.74 -8.88 6.52
C GLY A 163 14.03 -9.90 7.39
N PHE A 164 14.50 -10.02 8.62
CA PHE A 164 13.85 -10.81 9.65
C PHE A 164 14.06 -10.15 11.01
N GLY A 165 13.18 -10.46 11.94
CA GLY A 165 13.31 -9.91 13.28
C GLY A 165 12.19 -10.33 14.23
N PRO A 166 12.31 -9.92 15.50
CA PRO A 166 11.22 -10.03 16.46
C PRO A 166 10.15 -8.96 16.24
N GLY A 167 8.92 -9.34 16.56
CA GLY A 167 7.78 -8.47 16.75
C GLY A 167 7.16 -8.69 18.14
N TYR A 168 6.62 -7.62 18.70
CA TYR A 168 5.99 -7.60 20.00
C TYR A 168 4.67 -6.82 19.96
N ARG A 169 3.60 -7.44 20.44
CA ARG A 169 2.31 -6.80 20.68
C ARG A 169 2.32 -6.22 22.07
N VAL A 170 2.35 -4.90 22.15
CA VAL A 170 2.34 -4.16 23.41
C VAL A 170 0.92 -4.16 24.00
N VAL A 171 -0.08 -4.00 23.14
CA VAL A 171 -1.49 -4.01 23.52
C VAL A 171 -2.26 -4.86 22.52
N ASN A 172 -3.14 -5.71 23.03
CA ASN A 172 -4.01 -6.56 22.22
C ASN A 172 -5.38 -6.67 22.90
N THR A 173 -6.20 -5.65 22.72
CA THR A 173 -7.57 -5.58 23.24
C THR A 173 -8.55 -5.35 22.08
N PRO A 174 -9.84 -5.71 22.20
CA PRO A 174 -10.81 -5.50 21.13
C PRO A 174 -10.92 -4.05 20.63
N ASP A 175 -10.64 -3.09 21.50
CA ASP A 175 -10.77 -1.66 21.19
C ASP A 175 -9.42 -0.99 20.87
N MET A 176 -8.30 -1.63 21.18
CA MET A 176 -6.97 -1.06 20.96
C MET A 176 -5.94 -2.17 20.74
N THR A 177 -5.23 -2.08 19.62
CA THR A 177 -4.08 -2.92 19.31
C THR A 177 -2.88 -2.05 19.04
N TRP A 178 -1.74 -2.43 19.62
CA TRP A 178 -0.47 -1.85 19.26
C TRP A 178 0.58 -2.95 19.14
N ARG A 179 1.20 -3.02 17.96
CA ARG A 179 2.35 -3.90 17.73
C ARG A 179 3.52 -3.10 17.20
N VAL A 180 4.70 -3.55 17.60
CA VAL A 180 5.98 -3.03 17.13
C VAL A 180 6.82 -4.19 16.64
N GLN A 181 7.60 -3.97 15.61
CA GLN A 181 8.55 -4.95 15.09
C GLN A 181 9.83 -4.23 14.72
N ALA A 182 10.94 -4.91 14.91
CA ALA A 182 12.24 -4.42 14.52
C ALA A 182 13.06 -5.58 13.99
N GLY A 183 13.81 -5.36 12.92
CA GLY A 183 14.56 -6.40 12.26
C GLY A 183 15.78 -5.86 11.55
N ILE A 184 16.61 -6.80 11.14
CA ILE A 184 17.78 -6.57 10.31
C ILE A 184 17.62 -7.39 9.03
N GLY A 185 18.21 -6.92 7.96
CA GLY A 185 18.12 -7.54 6.66
C GLY A 185 19.21 -7.10 5.73
N VAL A 186 19.09 -7.54 4.49
CA VAL A 186 19.91 -7.11 3.37
C VAL A 186 19.00 -6.39 2.40
N ARG A 187 19.44 -5.21 1.96
CA ARG A 187 18.80 -4.45 0.90
C ARG A 187 19.70 -4.50 -0.32
N TYR A 188 19.11 -4.77 -1.48
CA TYR A 188 19.74 -4.73 -2.78
C TYR A 188 19.08 -3.60 -3.56
N GLU A 189 19.87 -2.62 -3.98
CA GLU A 189 19.41 -1.54 -4.83
C GLU A 189 20.19 -1.56 -6.15
N LYS A 190 19.49 -1.33 -7.25
CA LYS A 190 20.09 -1.21 -8.58
C LYS A 190 19.54 0.04 -9.24
N ASP A 191 20.42 0.87 -9.78
CA ASP A 191 20.05 2.08 -10.51
C ASP A 191 19.80 1.80 -12.02
N GLY A 192 19.26 2.78 -12.72
CA GLY A 192 19.04 2.73 -14.17
C GLY A 192 20.31 2.78 -15.02
N ALA A 193 21.49 2.96 -14.40
CA ALA A 193 22.80 2.94 -15.06
C ALA A 193 23.57 1.61 -14.82
N ASP A 194 22.86 0.57 -14.35
CA ASP A 194 23.38 -0.76 -14.03
C ASP A 194 24.36 -0.82 -12.84
N ASN A 195 24.47 0.23 -12.02
CA ASN A 195 25.17 0.14 -10.74
C ASN A 195 24.29 -0.57 -9.73
N SER A 196 24.86 -1.50 -8.99
CA SER A 196 24.18 -2.19 -7.89
C SER A 196 24.92 -1.98 -6.59
N GLU A 197 24.14 -1.82 -5.53
CA GLU A 197 24.60 -1.68 -4.16
C GLU A 197 23.87 -2.69 -3.28
N THR A 198 24.57 -3.27 -2.32
CA THR A 198 24.01 -4.24 -1.39
C THR A 198 24.47 -3.90 0.00
N ASP A 199 23.51 -3.48 0.81
CA ASP A 199 23.78 -2.95 2.13
C ASP A 199 23.01 -3.71 3.20
N THR A 200 23.46 -3.53 4.43
CA THR A 200 22.68 -3.96 5.58
C THR A 200 21.52 -3.00 5.78
N GLY A 201 20.31 -3.54 5.85
CA GLY A 201 19.10 -2.78 6.14
C GLY A 201 18.58 -3.07 7.55
N TYR A 202 18.06 -2.05 8.21
CA TYR A 202 17.37 -2.13 9.48
C TYR A 202 15.95 -1.67 9.28
N ILE A 203 14.99 -2.50 9.70
CA ILE A 203 13.57 -2.19 9.62
C ILE A 203 13.02 -2.00 11.04
N ALA A 204 12.19 -1.00 11.21
CA ALA A 204 11.36 -0.84 12.39
C ALA A 204 9.95 -0.43 11.95
N SER A 205 8.95 -1.14 12.43
CA SER A 205 7.55 -0.87 12.11
C SER A 205 6.74 -0.75 13.39
N SER A 206 5.84 0.22 13.43
CA SER A 206 4.83 0.38 14.45
C SER A 206 3.47 0.37 13.77
N ARG A 207 2.53 -0.37 14.35
CA ARG A 207 1.16 -0.48 13.86
C ARG A 207 0.24 -0.27 15.04
N PHE A 208 -0.47 0.85 15.02
CA PHE A 208 -1.37 1.27 16.07
C PHE A 208 -2.80 1.31 15.54
N PHE A 209 -3.72 0.69 16.26
CA PHE A 209 -5.12 0.66 15.97
C PHE A 209 -5.89 1.08 17.22
N TYR A 210 -6.84 2.00 17.05
CA TYR A 210 -7.72 2.44 18.12
C TYR A 210 -9.15 2.60 17.62
N LYS A 211 -10.06 1.87 18.25
CA LYS A 211 -11.50 1.96 18.01
C LYS A 211 -12.10 2.95 18.99
N PHE A 212 -12.59 4.09 18.48
CA PHE A 212 -13.29 5.07 19.31
C PHE A 212 -14.70 4.60 19.67
N ASN A 213 -15.40 4.00 18.70
CA ASN A 213 -16.71 3.38 18.85
C ASN A 213 -16.97 2.40 17.69
N GLU A 214 -18.18 1.83 17.60
CA GLU A 214 -18.56 0.89 16.53
C GLU A 214 -18.53 1.50 15.12
N ASN A 215 -18.60 2.82 15.03
CA ASN A 215 -18.67 3.56 13.78
C ASN A 215 -17.35 4.26 13.41
N ILE A 216 -16.40 4.40 14.33
CA ILE A 216 -15.21 5.23 14.15
C ILE A 216 -14.00 4.52 14.72
N PHE A 217 -12.98 4.37 13.90
CA PHE A 217 -11.68 3.83 14.30
C PHE A 217 -10.55 4.53 13.55
N ALA A 218 -9.38 4.58 14.16
CA ALA A 218 -8.17 5.14 13.58
C ALA A 218 -7.04 4.11 13.54
N THR A 219 -6.21 4.25 12.53
CA THR A 219 -4.97 3.50 12.33
C THR A 219 -3.82 4.49 12.24
N ASN A 220 -2.70 4.16 12.88
CA ASN A 220 -1.45 4.86 12.63
C ASN A 220 -0.34 3.83 12.43
N ASP A 221 0.14 3.78 11.20
CA ASP A 221 1.10 2.80 10.73
C ASP A 221 2.37 3.56 10.38
N THR A 222 3.45 3.27 11.09
CA THR A 222 4.76 3.88 10.87
C THR A 222 5.74 2.81 10.47
N ASP A 223 6.48 3.04 9.40
CA ASP A 223 7.61 2.24 9.00
C ASP A 223 8.86 3.07 8.86
N ILE A 224 9.97 2.46 9.23
CA ILE A 224 11.31 3.01 9.10
C ILE A 224 12.17 1.91 8.49
N LEU A 225 12.77 2.21 7.34
CA LEU A 225 13.80 1.38 6.74
C LEU A 225 15.07 2.22 6.60
N LYS A 226 16.12 1.79 7.28
CA LYS A 226 17.42 2.43 7.23
C LYS A 226 18.44 1.48 6.63
N SER A 227 19.05 1.86 5.52
CA SER A 227 20.29 1.27 5.01
C SER A 227 21.44 2.26 5.13
N ASP A 228 22.66 1.83 4.79
CA ASP A 228 23.83 2.71 4.72
C ASP A 228 23.67 3.76 3.59
N SER A 229 22.97 3.39 2.52
CA SER A 229 22.63 4.21 1.36
C SER A 229 21.48 5.19 1.57
N SER A 230 20.45 4.85 2.36
CA SER A 230 19.28 5.71 2.53
C SER A 230 18.44 5.41 3.78
N LEU A 231 17.71 6.42 4.24
CA LEU A 231 16.70 6.35 5.27
C LEU A 231 15.32 6.69 4.68
N ALA A 232 14.44 5.69 4.65
CA ALA A 232 13.04 5.83 4.31
C ALA A 232 12.17 5.75 5.57
N ILE A 233 11.24 6.69 5.72
CA ILE A 233 10.24 6.70 6.80
C ILE A 233 8.87 6.92 6.15
N ASN A 234 7.94 6.03 6.44
CA ASN A 234 6.55 6.15 5.99
C ASN A 234 5.64 6.22 7.21
N ASN A 235 4.67 7.13 7.19
CA ASN A 235 3.62 7.21 8.20
C ASN A 235 2.26 7.35 7.52
N ASP A 236 1.39 6.37 7.68
CA ASP A 236 -0.02 6.45 7.28
C ASP A 236 -0.89 6.64 8.52
N LEU A 237 -1.60 7.76 8.57
CA LEU A 237 -2.66 8.01 9.54
C LEU A 237 -4.01 7.88 8.84
N GLY A 238 -4.77 6.84 9.17
CA GLY A 238 -6.11 6.62 8.67
C GLY A 238 -7.17 6.85 9.74
N VAL A 239 -8.26 7.54 9.40
CA VAL A 239 -9.48 7.60 10.21
C VAL A 239 -10.65 7.12 9.37
N ASN A 240 -11.38 6.15 9.88
CA ASN A 240 -12.47 5.49 9.17
C ASN A 240 -13.78 5.74 9.90
N PHE A 241 -14.81 6.07 9.12
CA PHE A 241 -16.14 6.39 9.58
C PHE A 241 -17.14 5.46 8.89
N LYS A 242 -17.67 4.48 9.61
CA LYS A 242 -18.80 3.67 9.19
C LYS A 242 -20.08 4.47 9.38
N MET A 243 -20.67 4.92 8.27
CA MET A 243 -21.90 5.72 8.27
C MET A 243 -23.13 4.82 8.33
N THR A 244 -23.13 3.74 7.54
CA THR A 244 -24.14 2.68 7.55
C THR A 244 -23.47 1.34 7.27
N ASP A 245 -24.22 0.24 7.29
CA ASP A 245 -23.72 -1.07 6.86
C ASP A 245 -23.25 -1.09 5.39
N ALA A 246 -23.76 -0.15 4.59
CA ALA A 246 -23.48 -0.05 3.16
C ALA A 246 -22.55 1.12 2.81
N PHE A 247 -22.26 2.04 3.73
CA PHE A 247 -21.47 3.24 3.44
C PHE A 247 -20.42 3.47 4.52
N SER A 248 -19.18 3.67 4.08
CA SER A 248 -18.11 4.10 4.97
C SER A 248 -17.17 5.08 4.28
N THR A 249 -16.56 5.96 5.06
CA THR A 249 -15.65 6.98 4.55
C THR A 249 -14.31 6.80 5.25
N ARG A 250 -13.22 6.79 4.50
CA ARG A 250 -11.86 6.84 5.03
C ARG A 250 -11.22 8.17 4.68
N VAL A 251 -10.55 8.76 5.66
CA VAL A 251 -9.66 9.90 5.50
C VAL A 251 -8.27 9.44 5.88
N SER A 252 -7.32 9.50 4.96
CA SER A 252 -5.93 9.10 5.18
C SER A 252 -4.99 10.28 4.98
N TYR A 253 -3.92 10.30 5.78
CA TYR A 253 -2.82 11.23 5.65
C TYR A 253 -1.52 10.45 5.66
N LEU A 254 -0.92 10.33 4.48
CA LEU A 254 0.34 9.66 4.26
C LEU A 254 1.46 10.69 4.24
N THR A 255 2.48 10.46 5.05
CA THR A 255 3.74 11.20 5.03
C THR A 255 4.86 10.23 4.64
N GLU A 256 5.57 10.55 3.58
CA GLU A 256 6.73 9.80 3.12
C GLU A 256 7.97 10.68 3.26
N TYR A 257 9.01 10.13 3.87
CA TYR A 257 10.30 10.78 3.99
C TYR A 257 11.37 9.86 3.41
N ASN A 258 12.20 10.39 2.52
CA ASN A 258 13.38 9.69 2.01
C ASN A 258 14.53 10.69 1.85
N ASP A 259 15.66 10.40 2.49
CA ASP A 259 16.84 11.28 2.46
C ASP A 259 17.63 11.23 1.15
N SER A 260 17.45 10.20 0.32
CA SER A 260 18.08 10.07 -1.00
C SER A 260 17.40 10.92 -2.09
N ARG A 261 16.24 11.51 -1.80
CA ARG A 261 15.47 12.33 -2.74
C ARG A 261 15.82 13.82 -2.68
N ALA A 262 15.62 14.50 -3.81
CA ALA A 262 15.75 15.96 -3.91
C ALA A 262 14.69 16.68 -3.05
N ILE A 263 13.44 16.20 -3.09
CA ILE A 263 12.39 16.56 -2.13
C ILE A 263 12.31 15.41 -1.14
N ARG A 264 12.71 15.69 0.10
CA ARG A 264 12.85 14.66 1.12
C ARG A 264 11.55 14.25 1.77
N THR A 265 10.47 15.00 1.56
CA THR A 265 9.21 14.78 2.27
C THR A 265 8.04 15.04 1.33
N ASP A 266 7.24 14.00 1.14
CA ASP A 266 6.02 14.01 0.35
C ASP A 266 4.84 13.76 1.29
N ASN A 267 3.73 14.45 1.04
CA ASN A 267 2.52 14.30 1.84
C ASN A 267 1.32 14.09 0.90
N LYS A 268 0.51 13.06 1.18
CA LYS A 268 -0.69 12.73 0.42
C LYS A 268 -1.90 12.72 1.37
N LEU A 269 -2.92 13.50 1.02
CA LEU A 269 -4.21 13.47 1.70
C LEU A 269 -5.18 12.67 0.83
N GLY A 270 -5.66 11.54 1.35
CA GLY A 270 -6.65 10.69 0.72
C GLY A 270 -8.02 10.87 1.37
N VAL A 271 -9.06 10.94 0.55
CA VAL A 271 -10.45 10.85 1.01
C VAL A 271 -11.17 9.86 0.10
N SER A 272 -11.68 8.78 0.67
CA SER A 272 -12.35 7.72 -0.07
C SER A 272 -13.73 7.42 0.55
N LEU A 273 -14.75 7.26 -0.31
CA LEU A 273 -16.10 6.82 0.07
C LEU A 273 -16.36 5.41 -0.46
N VAL A 274 -16.59 4.48 0.44
CA VAL A 274 -16.82 3.06 0.18
C VAL A 274 -18.32 2.78 0.19
N MET A 275 -18.79 2.04 -0.81
CA MET A 275 -20.12 1.46 -0.79
C MET A 275 -20.02 -0.06 -0.73
N GLY A 276 -20.37 -0.65 0.42
CA GLY A 276 -20.54 -2.09 0.57
C GLY A 276 -21.99 -2.49 0.26
N PHE A 277 -22.21 -3.60 -0.44
CA PHE A 277 -23.55 -4.14 -0.70
C PHE A 277 -23.58 -5.65 -0.48
#